data_AF-A0A969F4K7-F1
#
_entry.id   AF-A0A969F4K7-F1
#
_cell.length_a   1.000
_cell.length_b   1.000
_cell.length_c   1.000
_cell.angle_alpha   90.00
_cell.angle_beta   90.00
_cell.angle_gamma   90.00
#
_symmetry.space_group_name_H-M   'P 1'
#
loop_
_entity.id
_entity.type
_entity.pdbx_description
1 polymer ?
#
loop_
_entity_poly.entity_id
_entity_poly.type
_entity_poly.pdbx_seq_one_letter_code
_entity_poly.pdbx_strand_id
1 'polypeptide(L)'
;MRNNMIVANQPHDVAIEMVHASGWLVAHNTVLLLDPAPGLTWGMEARFSDSQGTFAYNLTNLDIWHDRDGAQGTLNGNNTNAQSNWFVNVATGDLHLVAAATAVIDHAAPLPQVSDDFDGHGRPVGAVPDIGADEYGSVPFEPTAWIYLPLISKGP
;
A
#
# COMPACT_ATOMS: atom_id res chain seq x y z
N MET A 1 0.99 7.67 5.41
CA MET A 1 0.70 7.21 4.04
C MET A 1 -0.31 6.08 4.13
N ARG A 2 -1.47 6.20 3.49
CA ARG A 2 -2.58 5.23 3.64
C ARG A 2 -3.26 4.98 2.30
N ASN A 3 -3.75 3.77 2.09
CA ASN A 3 -4.59 3.38 0.95
C ASN A 3 -3.95 3.72 -0.40
N ASN A 4 -2.68 3.35 -0.59
CA ASN A 4 -2.01 3.53 -1.89
C ASN A 4 -1.76 2.17 -2.54
N MET A 5 -2.00 2.09 -3.84
CA MET A 5 -1.57 1.01 -4.72
C MET A 5 -0.29 1.44 -5.45
N ILE A 6 0.79 0.66 -5.33
CA ILE A 6 2.08 0.96 -5.94
C ILE A 6 2.56 -0.28 -6.69
N VAL A 7 2.87 -0.10 -7.98
CA VAL A 7 3.61 -1.07 -8.78
C VAL A 7 4.88 -0.40 -9.30
N ALA A 8 6.03 -0.92 -8.90
CA ALA A 8 7.32 -0.50 -9.40
C ALA A 8 7.87 -1.61 -10.31
N ASN A 9 7.84 -1.36 -11.62
CA ASN A 9 8.20 -2.32 -12.68
C ASN A 9 9.53 -1.99 -13.39
N GLN A 10 10.27 -1.03 -12.85
CA GLN A 10 11.62 -0.66 -13.25
C GLN A 10 12.57 -0.88 -12.08
N PRO A 11 13.90 -0.88 -12.30
CA PRO A 11 14.86 -1.01 -11.21
C PRO A 11 14.61 0.02 -10.11
N HIS A 12 14.29 -0.46 -8.92
CA HIS A 12 14.01 0.39 -7.75
C HIS A 12 14.64 -0.21 -6.48
N ASP A 13 15.06 0.69 -5.58
CA ASP A 13 15.65 0.32 -4.28
C ASP A 13 14.54 0.09 -3.25
N VAL A 14 13.73 1.10 -2.93
CA VAL A 14 12.63 1.00 -1.97
C VAL A 14 11.39 1.70 -2.53
N ALA A 15 10.20 1.13 -2.31
CA ALA A 15 8.93 1.74 -2.75
C ALA A 15 8.36 2.73 -1.71
N ILE A 16 8.49 2.44 -0.42
CA ILE A 16 8.09 3.35 0.68
C ILE A 16 9.22 3.42 1.70
N GLU A 17 9.75 4.61 1.94
CA GLU A 17 10.82 4.86 2.89
C GLU A 17 10.41 5.93 3.91
N MET A 18 10.72 5.67 5.19
CA MET A 18 10.58 6.65 6.26
C MET A 18 11.96 7.04 6.79
N VAL A 19 12.43 8.23 6.38
CA VAL A 19 13.78 8.74 6.70
C VAL A 19 13.64 10.06 7.47
N HIS A 20 14.32 10.16 8.62
CA HIS A 20 14.22 11.31 9.52
C HIS A 20 12.76 11.71 9.81
N ALA A 21 11.90 10.70 10.02
CA ALA A 21 10.45 10.87 10.12
C ALA A 21 9.90 10.23 11.39
N SER A 22 9.14 10.99 12.19
CA SER A 22 8.52 10.49 13.43
C SER A 22 6.99 10.64 13.42
N GLY A 23 6.30 9.80 14.18
CA GLY A 23 4.83 9.83 14.33
C GLY A 23 4.06 9.37 13.09
N TRP A 24 4.71 8.67 12.16
CA TRP A 24 4.08 8.22 10.93
C TRP A 24 3.26 6.94 11.10
N LEU A 25 2.24 6.83 10.26
CA LEU A 25 1.47 5.61 10.04
C LEU A 25 1.50 5.32 8.54
N VAL A 26 2.16 4.23 8.17
CA VAL A 26 2.13 3.64 6.83
C VAL A 26 1.17 2.45 6.93
N ALA A 27 -0.06 2.61 6.48
CA ALA A 27 -1.08 1.59 6.70
C ALA A 27 -1.95 1.30 5.49
N HIS A 28 -2.36 0.04 5.33
CA HIS A 28 -3.24 -0.39 4.24
C HIS A 28 -2.73 0.09 2.87
N ASN A 29 -1.44 -0.07 2.58
CA ASN A 29 -0.92 0.12 1.23
C ASN A 29 -0.72 -1.25 0.57
N THR A 30 -0.92 -1.34 -0.74
CA THR A 30 -0.55 -2.50 -1.56
C THR A 30 0.64 -2.13 -2.43
N VAL A 31 1.77 -2.84 -2.28
CA VAL A 31 3.05 -2.48 -2.88
C VAL A 31 3.70 -3.69 -3.55
N LEU A 32 3.83 -3.65 -4.88
CA LEU A 32 4.62 -4.63 -5.64
C LEU A 32 5.88 -4.01 -6.22
N LEU A 33 7.04 -4.48 -5.77
CA LEU A 33 8.34 -4.20 -6.36
C LEU A 33 8.71 -5.38 -7.27
N LEU A 34 8.58 -5.21 -8.59
CA LEU A 34 8.73 -6.29 -9.57
C LEU A 34 10.15 -6.42 -10.14
N ASP A 35 10.94 -5.35 -10.04
CA ASP A 35 12.34 -5.30 -10.48
C ASP A 35 13.22 -4.67 -9.38
N PRO A 36 13.40 -5.36 -8.24
CA PRO A 36 14.26 -4.86 -7.16
C PRO A 36 15.72 -4.80 -7.59
N ALA A 37 16.46 -3.80 -7.09
CA ALA A 37 17.90 -3.73 -7.28
C ALA A 37 18.61 -5.04 -6.86
N PRO A 38 19.69 -5.48 -7.53
CA PRO A 38 20.33 -6.76 -7.22
C PRO A 38 20.72 -6.92 -5.74
N GLY A 39 20.25 -7.99 -5.11
CA GLY A 39 20.56 -8.33 -3.71
C GLY A 39 19.61 -7.71 -2.67
N LEU A 40 18.63 -6.92 -3.10
CA LEU A 40 17.60 -6.34 -2.25
C LEU A 40 16.51 -7.36 -1.91
N THR A 41 16.11 -7.43 -0.63
CA THR A 41 15.05 -8.35 -0.16
C THR A 41 13.87 -7.65 0.49
N TRP A 42 13.88 -6.32 0.60
CA TRP A 42 12.84 -5.51 1.24
C TRP A 42 12.28 -4.48 0.26
N GLY A 43 10.98 -4.20 0.33
CA GLY A 43 10.31 -3.21 -0.53
C GLY A 43 9.92 -1.93 0.20
N MET A 44 9.95 -1.97 1.54
CA MET A 44 9.64 -0.86 2.41
C MET A 44 10.64 -0.79 3.56
N GLU A 45 10.96 0.41 4.04
CA GLU A 45 11.86 0.56 5.18
C GLU A 45 11.61 1.81 6.02
N ALA A 46 12.14 1.79 7.24
CA ALA A 46 12.39 2.99 8.02
C ALA A 46 13.88 3.07 8.35
N ARG A 47 14.43 4.29 8.34
CA ARG A 47 15.87 4.51 8.42
C ARG A 47 16.26 5.64 9.35
N PHE A 48 17.37 5.44 10.06
CA PHE A 48 17.98 6.31 11.07
C PHE A 48 17.23 6.39 12.39
N SER A 49 17.98 6.68 13.46
CA SER A 49 17.51 6.57 14.85
C SER A 49 16.48 7.59 15.29
N ASP A 50 16.28 8.65 14.52
CA ASP A 50 15.21 9.64 14.72
C ASP A 50 13.91 9.26 13.98
N SER A 51 13.90 8.16 13.22
CA SER A 51 12.69 7.66 12.57
C SER A 51 11.89 6.74 13.48
N GLN A 52 10.61 7.06 13.71
CA GLN A 52 9.72 6.29 14.58
C GLN A 52 8.27 6.31 14.09
N GLY A 53 7.65 5.13 14.00
CA GLY A 53 6.25 5.01 13.60
C GLY A 53 5.82 3.56 13.38
N THR A 54 4.73 3.37 12.63
CA THR A 54 4.12 2.04 12.44
C THR A 54 3.82 1.74 10.97
N PHE A 55 4.25 0.56 10.53
CA PHE A 55 3.74 -0.13 9.35
C PHE A 55 2.59 -1.03 9.78
N ALA A 56 1.35 -0.76 9.37
CA ALA A 56 0.18 -1.53 9.77
C ALA A 56 -0.62 -2.06 8.58
N TYR A 57 -0.88 -3.36 8.52
CA TYR A 57 -1.76 -3.98 7.53
C TYR A 57 -1.43 -3.61 6.07
N ASN A 58 -0.15 -3.38 5.76
CA ASN A 58 0.31 -3.24 4.38
C ASN A 58 0.43 -4.63 3.74
N LEU A 59 0.16 -4.68 2.44
CA LEU A 59 0.37 -5.84 1.58
C LEU A 59 1.54 -5.55 0.65
N THR A 60 2.59 -6.36 0.70
CA THR A 60 3.73 -6.22 -0.22
C THR A 60 4.33 -7.57 -0.60
N ASN A 61 5.14 -7.61 -1.66
CA ASN A 61 5.81 -8.82 -2.15
C ASN A 61 7.27 -8.96 -1.69
N LEU A 62 7.76 -8.06 -0.84
CA LEU A 62 9.11 -8.08 -0.25
C LEU A 62 9.06 -7.73 1.24
N ASP A 63 10.15 -7.94 1.96
CA ASP A 63 10.23 -7.65 3.40
C ASP A 63 10.05 -6.15 3.72
N ILE A 64 9.77 -5.86 5.00
CA ILE A 64 9.76 -4.50 5.56
C ILE A 64 10.93 -4.36 6.53
N TRP A 65 11.94 -3.57 6.18
CA TRP A 65 13.08 -3.28 7.05
C TRP A 65 12.78 -2.09 7.98
N HIS A 66 12.08 -2.36 9.07
CA HIS A 66 11.51 -1.33 9.95
C HIS A 66 12.51 -0.65 10.92
N ASP A 67 13.74 -1.18 11.05
CA ASP A 67 14.72 -0.75 12.05
C ASP A 67 16.12 -0.48 11.47
N ARG A 68 16.21 -0.21 10.16
CA ARG A 68 17.47 0.04 9.48
C ARG A 68 18.20 1.25 10.08
N ASP A 69 19.51 1.10 10.30
CA ASP A 69 20.39 2.14 10.84
C ASP A 69 19.87 2.77 12.17
N GLY A 70 19.18 1.98 12.99
CA GLY A 70 18.72 2.37 14.32
C GLY A 70 17.30 2.93 14.36
N ALA A 71 16.56 2.89 13.25
CA ALA A 71 15.16 3.28 13.24
C ALA A 71 14.30 2.48 14.22
N GLN A 72 13.19 3.10 14.63
CA GLN A 72 12.26 2.57 15.61
C GLN A 72 10.88 2.36 14.98
N GLY A 73 10.85 1.76 13.78
CA GLY A 73 9.60 1.33 13.16
C GLY A 73 8.98 0.17 13.93
N THR A 74 7.67 0.03 13.82
CA THR A 74 6.91 -1.10 14.38
C THR A 74 6.10 -1.77 13.28
N LEU A 75 5.97 -3.09 13.36
CA LEU A 75 5.17 -3.88 12.42
C LEU A 75 3.88 -4.33 13.11
N ASN A 76 2.74 -4.15 12.45
CA ASN A 76 1.44 -4.61 12.92
C ASN A 76 0.63 -5.24 11.77
N GLY A 77 0.55 -6.57 11.71
CA GLY A 77 -0.33 -7.27 10.77
C GLY A 77 -0.05 -7.06 9.27
N ASN A 78 1.16 -6.66 8.89
CA ASN A 78 1.55 -6.59 7.47
C ASN A 78 1.66 -8.00 6.87
N ASN A 79 1.37 -8.14 5.58
CA ASN A 79 1.63 -9.34 4.79
C ASN A 79 2.70 -9.02 3.73
N THR A 80 3.83 -9.73 3.77
CA THR A 80 4.99 -9.52 2.87
C THR A 80 5.10 -10.56 1.76
N ASN A 81 4.01 -11.29 1.48
CA ASN A 81 3.98 -12.37 0.50
C ASN A 81 2.91 -12.15 -0.58
N ALA A 82 2.68 -10.90 -1.00
CA ALA A 82 1.76 -10.58 -2.08
C ALA A 82 2.11 -11.36 -3.37
N GLN A 83 1.11 -12.00 -3.97
CA GLN A 83 1.27 -12.76 -5.21
C GLN A 83 0.59 -12.03 -6.36
N SER A 84 1.16 -12.05 -7.56
CA SER A 84 0.58 -11.33 -8.71
C SER A 84 -0.83 -11.80 -9.09
N ASN A 85 -1.18 -13.06 -8.78
CA ASN A 85 -2.52 -13.61 -9.04
C ASN A 85 -3.58 -13.20 -7.99
N TRP A 86 -3.21 -12.39 -6.99
CA TRP A 86 -4.14 -11.80 -6.02
C TRP A 86 -4.80 -10.53 -6.53
N PHE A 87 -4.41 -10.06 -7.72
CA PHE A 87 -4.84 -8.78 -8.26
C PHE A 87 -5.50 -8.91 -9.62
N VAL A 88 -6.38 -7.96 -9.96
CA VAL A 88 -7.07 -7.91 -11.27
C VAL A 88 -6.07 -7.82 -12.41
N ASN A 89 -5.16 -6.84 -12.39
CA ASN A 89 -4.13 -6.69 -13.43
C ASN A 89 -2.92 -5.86 -12.96
N VAL A 90 -1.89 -6.56 -12.45
CA VAL A 90 -0.63 -5.94 -12.02
C VAL A 90 0.05 -5.14 -13.13
N ALA A 91 -0.03 -5.59 -14.39
CA ALA A 91 0.66 -4.93 -15.50
C ALA A 91 0.11 -3.52 -15.81
N THR A 92 -1.15 -3.25 -15.47
CA THR A 92 -1.78 -1.93 -15.61
C THR A 92 -1.83 -1.15 -14.31
N GLY A 93 -1.27 -1.69 -13.22
CA GLY A 93 -1.35 -1.08 -11.89
C GLY A 93 -2.69 -1.31 -11.19
N ASP A 94 -3.55 -2.19 -11.72
CA ASP A 94 -4.83 -2.54 -11.12
C ASP A 94 -4.61 -3.60 -10.04
N LEU A 95 -4.47 -3.11 -8.80
CA LEU A 95 -4.18 -3.90 -7.61
C LEU A 95 -5.41 -4.15 -6.73
N HIS A 96 -6.61 -4.10 -7.30
CA HIS A 96 -7.81 -4.58 -6.60
C HIS A 96 -7.71 -6.07 -6.35
N LEU A 97 -8.13 -6.51 -5.17
CA LEU A 97 -8.07 -7.90 -4.75
C LEU A 97 -9.04 -8.75 -5.58
N VAL A 98 -8.62 -9.97 -5.86
CA VAL A 98 -9.51 -11.01 -6.42
C VAL A 98 -9.70 -12.14 -5.40
N ALA A 99 -10.68 -13.01 -5.64
CA ALA A 99 -11.05 -14.10 -4.73
C ALA A 99 -9.89 -15.04 -4.34
N ALA A 100 -8.81 -15.08 -5.12
CA ALA A 100 -7.62 -15.87 -4.84
C ALA A 100 -6.79 -15.32 -3.66
N ALA A 101 -6.98 -14.06 -3.27
CA ALA A 101 -6.24 -13.36 -2.21
C ALA A 101 -6.69 -13.76 -0.78
N THR A 102 -7.02 -15.03 -0.57
CA THR A 102 -7.65 -15.52 0.68
C THR A 102 -6.79 -15.33 1.93
N ALA A 103 -5.47 -15.10 1.78
CA ALA A 103 -4.55 -14.86 2.88
C ALA A 103 -4.58 -13.41 3.42
N VAL A 104 -5.31 -12.51 2.76
CA VAL A 104 -5.37 -11.08 3.12
C VAL A 104 -6.80 -10.56 3.27
N ILE A 105 -7.79 -11.26 2.69
CA ILE A 105 -9.21 -10.95 2.83
C ILE A 105 -9.66 -11.28 4.26
N ASP A 106 -10.32 -10.35 4.95
CA ASP A 106 -10.83 -10.48 6.32
C ASP A 106 -9.74 -10.82 7.35
N HIS A 107 -8.56 -10.22 7.24
CA HIS A 107 -7.40 -10.54 8.09
C HIS A 107 -6.81 -9.38 8.91
N ALA A 108 -7.25 -8.13 8.69
CA ALA A 108 -6.81 -6.98 9.47
C ALA A 108 -7.78 -6.66 10.63
N ALA A 109 -7.27 -6.00 11.67
CA ALA A 109 -8.13 -5.42 12.70
C ALA A 109 -8.52 -3.98 12.28
N PRO A 110 -9.73 -3.49 12.67
CA PRO A 110 -10.12 -2.12 12.41
C PRO A 110 -9.11 -1.10 12.95
N LEU A 111 -8.70 -0.17 12.09
CA LEU A 111 -7.81 0.93 12.43
C LEU A 111 -8.58 2.25 12.28
N PRO A 112 -8.96 2.96 13.35
CA PRO A 112 -9.80 4.15 13.27
C PRO A 112 -9.25 5.27 12.37
N GLN A 113 -7.94 5.27 12.14
CA GLN A 113 -7.26 6.22 11.27
C GLN A 113 -7.40 5.88 9.76
N VAL A 114 -7.89 4.69 9.42
CA VAL A 114 -8.09 4.20 8.04
C VAL A 114 -9.47 3.56 7.96
N SER A 115 -10.48 4.38 7.69
CA SER A 115 -11.88 3.94 7.64
C SER A 115 -12.38 3.59 6.25
N ASP A 116 -11.61 3.92 5.22
CA ASP A 116 -11.90 3.72 3.81
C ASP A 116 -10.78 2.95 3.10
N ASP A 117 -11.05 2.42 1.91
CA ASP A 117 -10.09 1.78 1.00
C ASP A 117 -9.54 2.78 -0.05
N PHE A 118 -8.86 2.28 -1.09
CA PHE A 118 -8.30 3.07 -2.18
C PHE A 118 -9.36 3.89 -2.95
N ASP A 119 -10.55 3.32 -3.11
CA ASP A 119 -11.67 3.88 -3.88
C ASP A 119 -12.62 4.71 -3.01
N GLY A 120 -12.39 4.75 -1.70
CA GLY A 120 -13.22 5.47 -0.74
C GLY A 120 -14.39 4.64 -0.18
N HIS A 121 -14.42 3.32 -0.40
CA HIS A 121 -15.40 2.44 0.23
C HIS A 121 -15.05 2.21 1.69
N GLY A 122 -16.06 2.10 2.54
CA GLY A 122 -15.86 1.89 3.97
C GLY A 122 -15.26 0.52 4.27
N ARG A 123 -14.35 0.49 5.26
CA ARG A 123 -13.82 -0.74 5.86
C ARG A 123 -14.61 -1.11 7.12
N PRO A 124 -15.01 -2.38 7.34
CA PRO A 124 -14.86 -3.50 6.41
C PRO A 124 -15.99 -3.59 5.38
N VAL A 125 -15.71 -4.18 4.22
CA VAL A 125 -16.74 -4.75 3.33
C VAL A 125 -17.15 -6.14 3.82
N GLY A 126 -16.16 -6.95 4.25
CA GLY A 126 -16.34 -8.28 4.82
C GLY A 126 -16.62 -8.29 6.32
N ALA A 127 -16.16 -9.34 7.00
CA ALA A 127 -16.27 -9.48 8.45
C ALA A 127 -15.32 -8.53 9.20
N VAL A 128 -14.12 -8.32 8.68
CA VAL A 128 -13.10 -7.38 9.19
C VAL A 128 -12.30 -6.81 8.01
N PRO A 129 -11.51 -5.74 8.18
CA PRO A 129 -10.82 -5.16 7.05
C PRO A 129 -9.82 -6.11 6.39
N ASP A 130 -9.53 -5.87 5.12
CA ASP A 130 -8.52 -6.58 4.35
C ASP A 130 -7.13 -5.99 4.60
N ILE A 131 -6.10 -6.83 4.50
CA ILE A 131 -4.71 -6.37 4.46
C ILE A 131 -4.40 -5.84 3.06
N GLY A 132 -3.90 -4.61 2.98
CA GLY A 132 -3.66 -3.90 1.71
C GLY A 132 -4.62 -2.74 1.48
N ALA A 133 -4.50 -2.11 0.32
CA ALA A 133 -5.19 -0.87 -0.05
C ALA A 133 -6.66 -1.03 -0.45
N ASP A 134 -7.08 -2.23 -0.83
CA ASP A 134 -8.43 -2.54 -1.31
C ASP A 134 -9.19 -3.43 -0.32
N GLU A 135 -10.53 -3.37 -0.37
CA GLU A 135 -11.43 -4.31 0.30
C GLU A 135 -12.09 -5.19 -0.77
N TYR A 136 -11.83 -6.48 -0.75
CA TYR A 136 -12.41 -7.43 -1.68
C TYR A 136 -13.94 -7.40 -1.63
N GLY A 137 -14.55 -7.23 -2.80
CA GLY A 137 -16.00 -7.11 -2.94
C GLY A 137 -16.52 -5.66 -2.90
N SER A 138 -15.64 -4.68 -2.67
CA SER A 138 -15.90 -3.30 -3.09
C SER A 138 -16.01 -3.26 -4.63
N VAL A 139 -16.77 -2.30 -5.16
CA VAL A 139 -16.82 -2.07 -6.62
C VAL A 139 -15.81 -0.97 -6.94
N PRO A 140 -14.94 -1.09 -7.97
CA PRO A 140 -14.01 -0.02 -8.29
C PRO A 140 -14.73 1.31 -8.50
N PHE A 141 -14.15 2.42 -8.03
CA PHE A 141 -14.78 3.72 -8.20
C PHE A 141 -14.78 4.11 -9.69
N GLU A 142 -15.96 4.04 -10.31
CA GLU A 142 -16.19 4.58 -11.65
C GLU A 142 -16.74 6.01 -11.52
N PRO A 143 -15.99 7.05 -11.90
CA PRO A 143 -16.48 8.42 -11.85
C PRO A 143 -17.70 8.57 -12.78
N THR A 144 -18.88 8.72 -12.19
CA THR A 144 -20.13 8.94 -12.92
C THR A 144 -20.22 10.33 -13.57
N ALA A 145 -19.28 11.23 -13.26
CA ALA A 145 -19.15 12.53 -13.89
C ALA A 145 -17.68 12.99 -13.96
N TRP A 146 -17.22 13.28 -15.16
CA TRP A 146 -15.92 13.93 -15.40
C TRP A 146 -16.12 15.45 -15.40
N ILE A 147 -15.47 16.15 -14.46
CA ILE A 147 -15.34 17.61 -14.54
C ILE A 147 -14.06 17.90 -15.34
N TYR A 148 -14.24 18.32 -16.59
CA TYR A 148 -13.13 18.89 -17.35
C TYR A 148 -12.88 20.32 -16.87
N LEU A 149 -11.78 20.52 -16.14
CA LEU A 149 -11.27 21.86 -15.84
C LEU A 149 -10.76 22.50 -17.15
N PRO A 150 -11.19 23.72 -17.51
CA PRO A 150 -10.66 24.37 -18.69
C PRO A 150 -9.16 24.64 -18.51
N LEU A 151 -8.36 24.19 -19.47
CA LEU A 151 -6.95 24.56 -19.54
C LEU A 151 -6.87 26.05 -19.94
N ILE A 152 -6.59 26.93 -18.97
CA ILE A 152 -6.27 28.32 -19.26
C ILE A 152 -4.77 28.40 -19.53
N SER A 153 -4.37 28.32 -20.80
CA SER A 153 -3.03 28.74 -21.19
C SER A 153 -3.01 30.24 -21.37
N LYS A 154 -2.09 30.92 -20.69
CA LYS A 154 -1.79 32.32 -20.99
C LYS A 154 -0.94 32.32 -22.26
N GLY A 155 -1.47 32.88 -23.36
CA GLY A 155 -0.70 33.10 -24.58
C GLY A 155 0.53 33.98 -24.32
N PRO A 156 1.53 33.96 -25.23
CA PRO A 156 2.77 34.73 -25.08
C PRO A 156 2.53 36.24 -24.90
#